data_AF-A0A151QV81-F1
#
_entry.id   AF-A0A151QV81-F1
#
_cell.length_a   1.000
_cell.length_b   1.000
_cell.length_c   1.000
_cell.angle_alpha   90.00
_cell.angle_beta   90.00
_cell.angle_gamma   90.00
#
_symmetry.space_group_name_H-M   'P 1'
#
loop_
_entity.id
_entity.type
_entity.pdbx_description
1 polymer ?
#
loop_
_entity_poly.entity_id
_entity_poly.type
_entity_poly.pdbx_seq_one_letter_code
_entity_poly.pdbx_strand_id
1 'polypeptide(L)'
;MREGRSVTRLSGLTVGRIAKERIPVELDPRSGKALGPNAAKFNSYLGVLTRRHVSIIIPSWDDVQEVDKNLMWQVIQQNFDIPNTEVMRRKMLSALATRWRDFKTFLTREYVFGERQNETPCLKYQITDEEWMQFRATRLDPSWQAKRIAAQERQAKNDAPHLLSRGGYERKKKEMKKARAEAAGVESADRVESPPRHEMWIAARTKSDGQMTSESARVVADKIEGLVEQSTQGSFVSHGRDDILTMAIGRPEHGGRVRGVGGSWSHQDFFGARSSRSTVDSCSQEVMQRLE
;
A
#
# COMPACT_ATOMS: atom_id res chain seq x y z
N MET A 1 -30.93 -1.46 -1.34
CA MET A 1 -29.70 -2.27 -1.20
C MET A 1 -28.86 -2.09 -2.45
N ARG A 2 -27.58 -1.70 -2.35
CA ARG A 2 -26.68 -1.69 -3.51
C ARG A 2 -26.23 -3.12 -3.77
N GLU A 3 -26.50 -3.63 -4.97
CA GLU A 3 -26.04 -4.95 -5.41
C GLU A 3 -24.51 -5.03 -5.27
N GLY A 4 -24.03 -6.01 -4.49
CA GLY A 4 -22.59 -6.21 -4.28
C GLY A 4 -21.92 -6.66 -5.57
N ARG A 5 -20.65 -6.26 -5.79
CA ARG A 5 -19.89 -6.68 -6.97
C ARG A 5 -19.77 -8.21 -7.04
N SER A 6 -20.16 -8.79 -8.18
CA SER A 6 -20.03 -10.21 -8.51
C SER A 6 -18.57 -10.69 -8.59
N VAL A 7 -18.36 -11.99 -8.43
CA VAL A 7 -17.02 -12.62 -8.46
C VAL A 7 -16.42 -12.51 -9.86
N THR A 8 -15.25 -11.90 -9.96
CA THR A 8 -14.45 -11.96 -11.18
C THR A 8 -13.78 -13.34 -11.27
N ARG A 9 -14.14 -14.14 -12.28
CA ARG A 9 -13.62 -15.51 -12.48
C ARG A 9 -12.45 -15.60 -13.47
N LEU A 10 -12.37 -14.68 -14.46
CA LEU A 10 -11.32 -14.66 -15.51
C LEU A 10 -10.97 -16.06 -16.07
N SER A 11 -11.99 -16.88 -16.36
CA SER A 11 -11.83 -18.28 -16.78
C SER A 11 -10.94 -18.44 -18.01
N GLY A 12 -11.01 -17.50 -18.95
CA GLY A 12 -10.17 -17.52 -20.17
C GLY A 12 -8.66 -17.41 -19.95
N LEU A 13 -8.21 -16.92 -18.78
CA LEU A 13 -6.78 -16.83 -18.42
C LEU A 13 -6.35 -17.89 -17.38
N THR A 14 -7.32 -18.59 -16.78
CA THR A 14 -7.06 -19.58 -15.72
C THR A 14 -7.17 -21.02 -16.21
N VAL A 15 -7.83 -21.27 -17.34
CA VAL A 15 -7.86 -22.58 -17.98
C VAL A 15 -6.67 -22.67 -18.91
N GLY A 16 -5.46 -22.90 -18.38
CA GLY A 16 -4.23 -23.45 -19.00
C GLY A 16 -3.88 -23.15 -20.47
N ARG A 17 -4.56 -22.23 -21.13
CA ARG A 17 -4.35 -21.86 -22.53
C ARG A 17 -3.16 -20.94 -22.50
N ILE A 18 -2.06 -21.42 -23.08
CA ILE A 18 -0.98 -20.54 -23.52
C ILE A 18 -1.65 -19.44 -24.34
N ALA A 19 -1.62 -18.21 -23.83
CA ALA A 19 -2.15 -17.09 -24.57
C ALA A 19 -1.36 -17.04 -25.88
N LYS A 20 -2.06 -17.09 -27.03
CA LYS A 20 -1.41 -16.98 -28.35
C LYS A 20 -0.56 -15.72 -28.45
N GLU A 21 -0.96 -14.67 -27.72
CA GLU A 21 -0.21 -13.44 -27.48
C GLU A 21 -0.27 -13.09 -25.99
N ARG A 22 0.88 -12.75 -25.40
CA ARG A 22 0.95 -12.31 -24.00
C ARG A 22 0.36 -10.91 -23.87
N ILE A 23 -0.41 -10.66 -22.82
CA ILE A 23 -1.03 -9.36 -22.59
C ILE A 23 0.05 -8.39 -22.07
N PRO A 24 0.29 -7.24 -22.74
CA PRO A 24 1.24 -6.25 -22.24
C PRO A 24 0.72 -5.62 -20.95
N VAL A 25 1.58 -5.56 -19.93
CA VAL A 25 1.29 -4.89 -18.66
C VAL A 25 2.44 -3.99 -18.30
N GLU A 26 2.15 -2.69 -18.26
CA GLU A 26 3.08 -1.71 -17.73
C GLU A 26 3.14 -1.87 -16.19
N LEU A 27 4.34 -2.01 -15.65
CA LEU A 27 4.57 -2.11 -14.21
C LEU A 27 5.44 -0.95 -13.77
N ASP A 28 5.05 -0.26 -12.70
CA ASP A 28 5.89 0.75 -12.08
C ASP A 28 7.21 0.10 -11.60
N PRO A 29 8.38 0.49 -12.12
CA PRO A 29 9.64 -0.19 -11.83
C PRO A 29 10.00 -0.19 -10.35
N ARG A 30 9.47 0.76 -9.55
CA ARG A 30 9.70 0.83 -8.10
C ARG A 30 8.74 -0.05 -7.31
N SER A 31 7.44 0.15 -7.44
CA SER A 31 6.41 -0.54 -6.67
C SER A 31 6.01 -1.91 -7.23
N GLY A 32 6.25 -2.17 -8.51
CA GLY A 32 5.75 -3.34 -9.23
C GLY A 32 4.24 -3.33 -9.45
N LYS A 33 3.57 -2.19 -9.24
CA LYS A 33 2.13 -2.09 -9.48
C LYS A 33 1.85 -1.91 -10.95
N ALA A 34 0.78 -2.56 -11.41
CA ALA A 34 0.32 -2.42 -12.77
C ALA A 34 -0.30 -1.05 -13.04
N LEU A 35 0.10 -0.50 -14.18
CA LEU A 35 -0.33 0.77 -14.74
C LEU A 35 -1.03 0.55 -16.09
N GLY A 36 -1.61 1.61 -16.61
CA GLY A 36 -2.24 1.59 -17.93
C GLY A 36 -3.57 0.82 -18.01
N PRO A 37 -4.09 0.58 -19.22
CA PRO A 37 -5.43 0.04 -19.45
C PRO A 37 -5.60 -1.40 -18.94
N ASN A 38 -4.53 -2.19 -18.93
CA ASN A 38 -4.56 -3.59 -18.48
C ASN A 38 -4.41 -3.77 -16.96
N ALA A 39 -4.14 -2.70 -16.20
CA ALA A 39 -3.87 -2.78 -14.76
C ALA A 39 -5.00 -3.44 -13.96
N ALA A 40 -6.25 -3.09 -14.24
CA ALA A 40 -7.41 -3.64 -13.51
C ALA A 40 -7.60 -5.14 -13.78
N LYS A 41 -7.39 -5.55 -15.04
CA LYS A 41 -7.47 -6.95 -15.48
C LYS A 41 -6.36 -7.77 -14.83
N PHE A 42 -5.12 -7.28 -14.86
CA PHE A 42 -3.98 -7.90 -14.23
C PHE A 42 -4.17 -8.07 -12.72
N ASN A 43 -4.55 -7.00 -12.02
CA ASN A 43 -4.81 -7.06 -10.57
C ASN A 43 -5.91 -8.05 -10.20
N SER A 44 -6.97 -8.12 -11.00
CA SER A 44 -8.05 -9.10 -10.83
C SER A 44 -7.53 -10.52 -11.04
N TYR A 45 -6.69 -10.72 -12.04
CA TYR A 45 -6.08 -12.01 -12.36
C TYR A 45 -5.22 -12.53 -11.22
N LEU A 46 -4.32 -11.71 -10.66
CA LEU A 46 -3.50 -12.10 -9.50
C LEU A 46 -4.36 -12.61 -8.34
N GLY A 47 -5.50 -11.93 -8.08
CA GLY A 47 -6.44 -12.37 -7.06
C GLY A 47 -7.08 -13.73 -7.37
N VAL A 48 -7.48 -13.99 -8.62
CA VAL A 48 -8.03 -15.29 -9.02
C VAL A 48 -6.98 -16.39 -8.91
N LEU A 49 -5.78 -16.14 -9.44
CA LEU A 49 -4.68 -17.08 -9.46
C LEU A 49 -4.32 -17.52 -8.04
N THR A 50 -4.13 -16.57 -7.13
CA THR A 50 -3.72 -16.90 -5.76
C THR A 50 -4.80 -17.70 -5.01
N ARG A 51 -6.08 -17.37 -5.21
CA ARG A 51 -7.19 -18.12 -4.58
C ARG A 51 -7.28 -19.57 -5.06
N ARG A 52 -6.89 -19.83 -6.31
CA ARG A 52 -6.93 -21.17 -6.91
C ARG A 52 -5.78 -22.04 -6.44
N HIS A 53 -4.59 -21.46 -6.22
CA HIS A 53 -3.37 -22.21 -5.95
C HIS A 53 -2.94 -22.19 -4.48
N VAL A 54 -3.45 -21.28 -3.66
CA VAL A 54 -3.03 -21.13 -2.26
C VAL A 54 -4.21 -21.30 -1.33
N SER A 55 -4.22 -22.40 -0.56
CA SER A 55 -5.28 -22.70 0.39
C SER A 55 -5.39 -21.62 1.47
N ILE A 56 -6.62 -21.40 1.95
CA ILE A 56 -6.90 -20.44 3.02
C ILE A 56 -6.42 -20.92 4.39
N ILE A 57 -6.18 -22.22 4.56
CA ILE A 57 -5.76 -22.84 5.83
C ILE A 57 -4.31 -22.49 6.17
N ILE A 58 -3.46 -22.23 5.16
CA ILE A 58 -2.06 -21.91 5.37
C ILE A 58 -1.96 -20.66 6.27
N PRO A 59 -1.21 -20.66 7.39
CA PRO A 59 -1.21 -19.55 8.33
C PRO A 59 -0.61 -18.25 7.76
N SER A 60 0.61 -18.34 7.24
CA SER A 60 1.38 -17.23 6.65
C SER A 60 1.69 -17.45 5.17
N TRP A 61 1.99 -16.38 4.44
CA TRP A 61 2.50 -16.50 3.07
C TRP A 61 3.88 -17.16 3.01
N ASP A 62 4.65 -17.00 4.09
CA ASP A 62 5.99 -17.59 4.18
C ASP A 62 5.92 -19.13 4.22
N ASP A 63 4.81 -19.67 4.74
CA ASP A 63 4.53 -21.12 4.81
C ASP A 63 4.06 -21.71 3.47
N VAL A 64 3.80 -20.87 2.45
CA VAL A 64 3.44 -21.34 1.11
C VAL A 64 4.66 -21.96 0.45
N GLN A 65 4.52 -23.18 -0.06
CA GLN A 65 5.63 -23.94 -0.63
C GLN A 65 6.23 -23.22 -1.85
N GLU A 66 7.54 -23.33 -2.00
CA GLU A 66 8.25 -22.67 -3.11
C GLU A 66 7.82 -23.19 -4.48
N VAL A 67 7.39 -24.45 -4.55
CA VAL A 67 6.80 -25.05 -5.77
C VAL A 67 5.55 -24.31 -6.21
N ASP A 68 4.65 -23.94 -5.29
CA ASP A 68 3.42 -23.19 -5.60
C ASP A 68 3.73 -21.75 -6.02
N LYS A 69 4.70 -21.11 -5.35
CA LYS A 69 5.20 -19.78 -5.71
C LYS A 69 5.78 -19.78 -7.13
N ASN A 70 6.57 -20.81 -7.46
CA ASN A 70 7.13 -21.00 -8.81
C ASN A 70 6.06 -21.24 -9.86
N LEU A 71 5.09 -22.10 -9.57
CA LEU A 71 3.97 -22.37 -10.48
C LEU A 71 3.17 -21.09 -10.78
N MET A 72 2.79 -20.33 -9.76
CA MET A 72 2.07 -19.07 -9.95
C MET A 72 2.90 -18.06 -10.76
N TRP A 73 4.21 -17.98 -10.52
CA TRP A 73 5.09 -17.11 -11.30
C TRP A 73 5.13 -17.51 -12.77
N GLN A 74 5.32 -18.79 -13.08
CA GLN A 74 5.32 -19.30 -14.45
C GLN A 74 3.99 -19.00 -15.16
N VAL A 75 2.86 -19.22 -14.48
CA VAL A 75 1.52 -18.95 -15.02
C VAL A 75 1.32 -17.45 -15.31
N ILE A 76 1.88 -16.55 -14.50
CA ILE A 76 1.88 -15.11 -14.79
C ILE A 76 2.67 -14.83 -16.07
N GLN A 77 3.87 -15.39 -16.21
CA GLN A 77 4.74 -15.18 -17.37
C GLN A 77 4.16 -15.72 -18.68
N GLN A 78 3.31 -16.75 -18.61
CA GLN A 78 2.62 -17.30 -19.77
C GLN A 78 1.50 -16.39 -20.28
N ASN A 79 0.88 -15.59 -19.39
CA ASN A 79 -0.29 -14.79 -19.71
C ASN A 79 0.02 -13.30 -19.93
N PHE A 80 1.10 -12.80 -19.35
CA PHE A 80 1.46 -11.39 -19.35
C PHE A 80 2.89 -11.17 -19.78
N ASP A 81 3.11 -10.10 -20.55
CA ASP A 81 4.45 -9.68 -20.95
C ASP A 81 5.11 -8.92 -19.80
N ILE A 82 5.83 -9.68 -18.96
CA ILE A 82 6.49 -9.19 -17.75
C ILE A 82 7.96 -9.65 -17.79
N PRO A 83 8.93 -8.75 -17.53
CA PRO A 83 10.35 -9.11 -17.50
C PRO A 83 10.64 -10.28 -16.55
N ASN A 84 11.31 -11.31 -17.07
CA ASN A 84 11.74 -12.47 -16.27
C ASN A 84 12.98 -12.13 -15.44
N THR A 85 12.78 -11.40 -14.34
CA THR A 85 13.85 -11.03 -13.42
C THR A 85 13.46 -11.39 -11.99
N GLU A 86 14.44 -11.71 -11.14
CA GLU A 86 14.17 -12.03 -9.73
C GLU A 86 13.56 -10.85 -8.97
N VAL A 87 13.91 -9.62 -9.36
CA VAL A 87 13.29 -8.40 -8.81
C VAL A 87 11.80 -8.38 -9.10
N MET A 88 11.41 -8.67 -10.34
CA MET A 88 9.99 -8.67 -10.73
C MET A 88 9.24 -9.86 -10.13
N ARG A 89 9.87 -11.04 -10.10
CA ARG A 89 9.32 -12.22 -9.41
C ARG A 89 8.97 -11.91 -7.96
N ARG A 90 9.91 -11.34 -7.18
CA ARG A 90 9.65 -10.96 -5.79
C ARG A 90 8.49 -9.98 -5.64
N LYS A 91 8.37 -9.00 -6.54
CA LYS A 91 7.25 -8.03 -6.55
C LYS A 91 5.92 -8.71 -6.86
N MET A 92 5.88 -9.61 -7.83
CA MET A 92 4.68 -10.36 -8.17
C MET A 92 4.25 -11.30 -7.05
N LEU A 93 5.18 -12.03 -6.44
CA LEU A 93 4.89 -12.86 -5.27
C LEU A 93 4.37 -12.01 -4.10
N SER A 94 4.92 -10.82 -3.86
CA SER A 94 4.42 -9.89 -2.85
C SER A 94 3.00 -9.38 -3.16
N ALA A 95 2.69 -9.14 -4.44
CA ALA A 95 1.35 -8.77 -4.88
C ALA A 95 0.34 -9.93 -4.67
N LEU A 96 0.70 -11.16 -5.03
CA LEU A 96 -0.09 -12.37 -4.77
C LEU A 96 -0.34 -12.55 -3.26
N ALA A 97 0.71 -12.44 -2.43
CA ALA A 97 0.62 -12.50 -0.97
C ALA A 97 -0.38 -11.51 -0.41
N THR A 98 -0.36 -10.28 -0.92
CA THR A 98 -1.30 -9.23 -0.52
C THR A 98 -2.73 -9.58 -0.92
N ARG A 99 -2.96 -10.06 -2.15
CA ARG A 99 -4.29 -10.47 -2.61
C ARG A 99 -4.86 -11.66 -1.83
N TRP A 100 -4.01 -12.61 -1.46
CA TRP A 100 -4.42 -13.75 -0.63
C TRP A 100 -4.77 -13.33 0.80
N ARG A 101 -3.95 -12.47 1.43
CA ARG A 101 -4.29 -11.88 2.73
C ARG A 101 -5.60 -11.09 2.67
N ASP A 102 -5.78 -10.24 1.67
CA ASP A 102 -7.02 -9.48 1.44
C ASP A 102 -8.23 -10.42 1.32
N PHE A 103 -8.07 -11.55 0.62
CA PHE A 103 -9.14 -12.55 0.48
C PHE A 103 -9.49 -13.21 1.82
N LYS A 104 -8.49 -13.62 2.62
CA LYS A 104 -8.73 -14.14 3.97
C LYS A 104 -9.44 -13.10 4.85
N THR A 105 -9.02 -11.84 4.79
CA THR A 105 -9.68 -10.73 5.50
C THR A 105 -11.12 -10.55 5.04
N PHE A 106 -11.40 -10.63 3.73
CA PHE A 106 -12.75 -10.58 3.19
C PHE A 106 -13.62 -11.72 3.71
N LEU A 107 -13.12 -12.97 3.66
CA LEU A 107 -13.86 -14.13 4.20
C LEU A 107 -14.17 -13.95 5.68
N THR A 108 -13.20 -13.49 6.48
CA THR A 108 -13.41 -13.22 7.90
C THR A 108 -14.44 -12.12 8.13
N ARG A 109 -14.36 -11.01 7.39
CA ARG A 109 -15.27 -9.88 7.57
C ARG A 109 -16.70 -10.20 7.15
N GLU A 110 -16.90 -10.91 6.04
CA GLU A 110 -18.23 -11.11 5.46
C GLU A 110 -18.89 -12.41 5.96
N TYR A 111 -18.13 -13.52 5.98
CA TYR A 111 -18.65 -14.88 6.19
C TYR A 111 -18.38 -15.44 7.58
N VAL A 112 -17.52 -14.83 8.39
CA VAL A 112 -17.28 -15.25 9.79
C VAL A 112 -17.96 -14.33 10.77
N PHE A 113 -17.77 -13.01 10.63
CA PHE A 113 -18.27 -12.00 11.57
C PHE A 113 -19.22 -10.97 10.92
N GLY A 114 -19.66 -11.23 9.70
CA GLY A 114 -20.45 -10.28 8.91
C GLY A 114 -21.86 -10.75 8.62
N GLU A 115 -22.54 -10.00 7.76
CA GLU A 115 -23.93 -10.25 7.37
C GLU A 115 -24.14 -11.62 6.72
N ARG A 116 -23.08 -12.21 6.13
CA ARG A 116 -23.13 -13.50 5.44
C ARG A 116 -22.67 -14.67 6.31
N GLN A 117 -22.68 -14.53 7.63
CA GLN A 117 -22.27 -15.60 8.56
C GLN A 117 -23.09 -16.90 8.43
N ASN A 118 -24.30 -16.81 7.86
CA ASN A 118 -25.18 -17.94 7.59
C ASN A 118 -25.03 -18.50 6.16
N GLU A 119 -24.19 -17.89 5.30
CA GLU A 119 -23.87 -18.36 3.96
C GLU A 119 -22.55 -19.13 3.94
N THR A 120 -22.37 -20.02 2.96
CA THR A 120 -21.07 -20.66 2.70
C THR A 120 -20.33 -20.03 1.51
N PRO A 121 -19.02 -19.73 1.63
CA PRO A 121 -18.19 -19.27 0.52
C PRO A 121 -17.71 -20.40 -0.40
N CYS A 122 -17.91 -21.68 -0.03
CA CYS A 122 -17.30 -22.86 -0.66
C CYS A 122 -17.48 -22.92 -2.18
N LEU A 123 -18.73 -23.05 -2.65
CA LEU A 123 -19.04 -23.12 -4.09
C LEU A 123 -18.59 -21.87 -4.84
N LYS A 124 -18.70 -20.70 -4.21
CA LYS A 124 -18.43 -19.41 -4.84
C LYS A 124 -16.94 -19.22 -5.14
N TYR A 125 -16.08 -19.71 -4.27
CA TYR A 125 -14.62 -19.52 -4.36
C TYR A 125 -13.84 -20.81 -4.54
N GLN A 126 -14.51 -21.94 -4.77
CA GLN A 126 -13.89 -23.27 -4.92
C GLN A 126 -13.06 -23.66 -3.69
N ILE A 127 -13.61 -23.39 -2.50
CA ILE A 127 -13.04 -23.82 -1.21
C ILE A 127 -13.78 -25.09 -0.80
N THR A 128 -13.06 -26.09 -0.29
CA THR A 128 -13.71 -27.30 0.25
C THR A 128 -14.38 -27.01 1.60
N ASP A 129 -15.41 -27.77 1.96
CA ASP A 129 -16.07 -27.59 3.26
C ASP A 129 -15.11 -27.81 4.42
N GLU A 130 -14.19 -28.77 4.29
CA GLU A 130 -13.12 -29.04 5.26
C GLU A 130 -12.21 -27.82 5.46
N GLU A 131 -11.66 -27.27 4.38
CA GLU A 131 -10.81 -26.07 4.45
C GLU A 131 -11.55 -24.87 5.04
N TRP A 132 -12.84 -24.74 4.72
CA TRP A 132 -13.67 -23.66 5.26
C TRP A 132 -13.90 -23.83 6.76
N MET A 133 -14.23 -25.03 7.22
CA MET A 133 -14.41 -25.31 8.65
C MET A 133 -13.12 -25.07 9.43
N GLN A 134 -11.98 -25.56 8.95
CA GLN A 134 -10.68 -25.33 9.56
C GLN A 134 -10.35 -23.83 9.63
N PHE A 135 -10.52 -23.10 8.52
CA PHE A 135 -10.31 -21.66 8.49
C PHE A 135 -11.20 -20.92 9.48
N ARG A 136 -12.50 -21.25 9.56
CA ARG A 136 -13.43 -20.66 10.53
C ARG A 136 -12.98 -20.92 11.96
N ALA A 137 -12.58 -22.15 12.29
CA ALA A 137 -12.07 -22.50 13.60
C ALA A 137 -10.87 -21.61 14.00
N THR A 138 -9.93 -21.37 13.09
CA THR A 138 -8.79 -20.47 13.36
C THR A 138 -9.18 -19.01 13.64
N ARG A 139 -10.35 -18.56 13.16
CA ARG A 139 -10.85 -17.20 13.39
C ARG A 139 -11.69 -17.09 14.66
N LEU A 140 -12.24 -18.21 15.12
CA LEU A 140 -12.97 -18.32 16.38
C LEU A 140 -12.04 -18.56 17.57
N ASP A 141 -10.78 -18.95 17.33
CA ASP A 141 -9.76 -19.04 18.36
C ASP A 141 -9.63 -17.74 19.19
N PRO A 142 -9.71 -17.80 20.53
CA PRO A 142 -9.64 -16.62 21.38
C PRO A 142 -8.36 -15.79 21.21
N SER A 143 -7.21 -16.44 20.99
CA SER A 143 -5.94 -15.75 20.81
C SER A 143 -5.92 -14.94 19.51
N TRP A 144 -6.53 -15.48 18.45
CA TRP A 144 -6.70 -14.79 17.18
C TRP A 144 -7.67 -13.62 17.31
N GLN A 145 -8.80 -13.81 18.00
CA GLN A 145 -9.78 -12.75 18.22
C GLN A 145 -9.21 -11.58 19.02
N ALA A 146 -8.42 -11.86 20.07
CA ALA A 146 -7.72 -10.82 20.85
C ALA A 146 -6.82 -9.95 19.94
N LYS A 147 -6.05 -10.57 19.04
CA LYS A 147 -5.23 -9.84 18.06
C LYS A 147 -6.07 -8.99 17.11
N ARG A 148 -7.22 -9.50 16.65
CA ARG A 148 -8.16 -8.75 15.80
C ARG A 148 -8.71 -7.53 16.54
N ILE A 149 -9.20 -7.70 17.76
CA ILE A 149 -9.79 -6.61 18.57
C ILE A 149 -8.75 -5.52 18.81
N ALA A 150 -7.55 -5.89 19.26
CA ALA A 150 -6.46 -4.92 19.47
C ALA A 150 -6.05 -4.16 18.18
N ALA A 151 -6.17 -4.80 17.00
CA ALA A 151 -5.96 -4.12 15.73
C ALA A 151 -7.11 -3.14 15.39
N GLN A 152 -8.35 -3.50 15.68
CA GLN A 152 -9.52 -2.63 15.49
C GLN A 152 -9.47 -1.41 16.41
N GLU A 153 -9.10 -1.59 17.67
CA GLU A 153 -8.92 -0.49 18.64
C GLU A 153 -7.84 0.49 18.19
N ARG A 154 -6.70 0.00 17.68
CA ARG A 154 -5.66 0.85 17.11
C ARG A 154 -6.16 1.62 15.89
N GLN A 155 -6.94 0.98 15.02
CA GLN A 155 -7.52 1.64 13.86
C GLN A 155 -8.55 2.70 14.25
N ALA A 156 -9.32 2.49 15.32
CA ALA A 156 -10.29 3.47 15.83
C ALA A 156 -9.63 4.76 16.33
N LYS A 157 -8.35 4.69 16.73
CA LYS A 157 -7.53 5.86 17.12
C LYS A 157 -6.97 6.65 15.93
N ASN A 158 -7.24 6.24 14.69
CA ASN A 158 -6.86 6.99 13.50
C ASN A 158 -7.84 8.16 13.29
N ASP A 159 -7.42 9.34 13.73
CA ASP A 159 -8.20 10.57 13.72
C ASP A 159 -8.16 11.33 12.38
N ALA A 160 -7.25 10.99 11.47
CA ALA A 160 -7.11 11.60 10.15
C ALA A 160 -7.02 10.53 9.03
N PRO A 161 -8.10 9.77 8.78
CA PRO A 161 -8.13 8.75 7.73
C PRO A 161 -8.07 9.38 6.32
N HIS A 162 -7.39 8.72 5.39
CA HIS A 162 -7.35 9.17 3.99
C HIS A 162 -8.47 8.56 3.13
N LEU A 163 -8.82 9.21 2.02
CA LEU A 163 -9.92 8.85 1.10
C LEU A 163 -9.47 8.26 -0.25
N LEU A 164 -8.20 7.88 -0.36
CA LEU A 164 -7.58 7.47 -1.64
C LEU A 164 -8.09 6.15 -2.25
N SER A 165 -8.94 5.41 -1.53
CA SER A 165 -9.53 4.15 -1.98
C SER A 165 -8.48 3.18 -2.55
N ARG A 166 -8.86 2.35 -3.54
CA ARG A 166 -7.96 1.41 -4.22
C ARG A 166 -6.86 2.07 -5.06
N GLY A 167 -7.02 3.34 -5.43
CA GLY A 167 -6.04 4.06 -6.24
C GLY A 167 -4.79 4.48 -5.46
N GLY A 168 -4.94 4.72 -4.16
CA GLY A 168 -3.83 5.12 -3.29
C GLY A 168 -3.18 6.44 -3.72
N TYR A 169 -1.98 6.69 -3.19
CA TYR A 169 -1.23 7.93 -3.41
C TYR A 169 -0.72 8.07 -4.85
N GLU A 170 -0.40 6.97 -5.53
CA GLU A 170 0.10 7.02 -6.91
C GLU A 170 -0.97 7.52 -7.89
N ARG A 171 -2.20 7.00 -7.80
CA ARG A 171 -3.31 7.47 -8.65
C ARG A 171 -3.60 8.94 -8.40
N LYS A 172 -3.66 9.33 -7.11
CA LYS A 172 -3.88 10.72 -6.72
C LYS A 172 -2.78 11.65 -7.22
N LYS A 173 -1.52 11.20 -7.18
CA LYS A 173 -0.37 11.96 -7.71
C LYS A 173 -0.52 12.18 -9.21
N LYS A 174 -0.89 11.14 -9.96
CA LYS A 174 -1.13 11.24 -11.41
C LYS A 174 -2.28 12.19 -11.74
N GLU A 175 -3.40 12.10 -11.01
CA GLU A 175 -4.55 13.01 -11.13
C GLU A 175 -4.11 14.47 -10.89
N MET A 176 -3.35 14.74 -9.83
CA MET A 176 -2.86 16.08 -9.51
C MET A 176 -1.86 16.61 -10.55
N LYS A 177 -0.91 15.78 -11.03
CA LYS A 177 0.02 16.19 -12.09
C LYS A 177 -0.73 16.52 -13.39
N LYS A 178 -1.75 15.74 -13.73
CA LYS A 178 -2.60 15.99 -14.90
C LYS A 178 -3.34 17.34 -14.77
N ALA A 179 -3.98 17.59 -13.62
CA ALA A 179 -4.68 18.84 -13.38
C ALA A 179 -3.73 20.06 -13.42
N ARG A 180 -2.52 19.94 -12.87
CA ARG A 180 -1.50 21.01 -12.96
C ARG A 180 -1.01 21.25 -14.39
N ALA A 181 -0.85 20.19 -15.19
CA ALA A 181 -0.46 20.31 -16.60
C ALA A 181 -1.54 21.01 -17.43
N GLU A 182 -2.80 20.66 -17.22
CA GLU A 182 -3.95 21.33 -17.82
C GLU A 182 -4.00 22.82 -17.43
N ALA A 183 -3.82 23.13 -16.14
CA ALA A 183 -3.79 24.52 -15.66
C ALA A 183 -2.62 25.34 -16.23
N ALA A 184 -1.47 24.70 -16.46
CA ALA A 184 -0.28 25.33 -17.04
C ALA A 184 -0.27 25.34 -18.58
N GLY A 185 -1.28 24.76 -19.24
CA GLY A 185 -1.31 24.64 -20.70
C GLY A 185 -0.22 23.72 -21.28
N VAL A 186 0.29 22.77 -20.49
CA VAL A 186 1.36 21.85 -20.90
C VAL A 186 0.75 20.51 -21.32
N GLU A 187 1.08 20.04 -22.52
CA GLU A 187 0.50 18.79 -23.06
C GLU A 187 0.84 17.53 -22.26
N SER A 188 1.99 17.52 -21.56
CA SER A 188 2.47 16.36 -20.80
C SER A 188 2.56 16.63 -19.31
N ALA A 189 1.87 15.78 -18.53
CA ALA A 189 1.95 15.75 -17.07
C ALA A 189 3.36 15.40 -16.54
N ASP A 190 4.24 14.86 -17.37
CA ASP A 190 5.61 14.54 -16.96
C ASP A 190 6.49 15.77 -16.84
N ARG A 191 6.16 16.84 -17.57
CA ARG A 191 6.86 18.14 -17.54
C ARG A 191 6.53 18.98 -16.31
N VAL A 192 5.51 18.60 -15.55
CA VAL A 192 5.10 19.31 -14.33
C VAL A 192 5.77 18.69 -13.12
N GLU A 193 6.17 19.54 -12.18
CA GLU A 193 6.74 19.11 -10.91
C GLU A 193 5.75 18.22 -10.13
N SER A 194 6.30 17.17 -9.50
CA SER A 194 5.52 16.30 -8.64
C SER A 194 5.00 17.07 -7.42
N PRO A 195 3.72 16.91 -7.02
CA PRO A 195 3.24 17.51 -5.79
C PRO A 195 4.08 17.05 -4.59
N PRO A 196 4.51 17.97 -3.71
CA PRO A 196 5.21 17.63 -2.48
C PRO A 196 4.29 16.82 -1.56
N ARG A 197 4.90 16.08 -0.62
CA ARG A 197 4.13 15.13 0.19
C ARG A 197 3.11 15.77 1.14
N HIS A 198 3.31 17.02 1.55
CA HIS A 198 2.35 17.75 2.39
C HIS A 198 1.07 18.05 1.59
N GLU A 199 1.18 18.47 0.32
CA GLU A 199 0.04 18.60 -0.58
C GLU A 199 -0.66 17.27 -0.84
N MET A 200 0.12 16.21 -1.08
CA MET A 200 -0.43 14.86 -1.24
C MET A 200 -1.19 14.41 0.02
N TRP A 201 -0.70 14.77 1.21
CA TRP A 201 -1.35 14.45 2.48
C TRP A 201 -2.68 15.18 2.65
N ILE A 202 -2.74 16.47 2.31
CA ILE A 202 -3.95 17.29 2.29
C ILE A 202 -4.95 16.70 1.29
N ALA A 203 -4.54 16.55 0.03
CA ALA A 203 -5.41 16.07 -1.04
C ALA A 203 -5.95 14.66 -0.79
N ALA A 204 -5.24 13.84 -0.01
CA ALA A 204 -5.68 12.52 0.43
C ALA A 204 -6.77 12.56 1.51
N ARG A 205 -6.97 13.70 2.17
CA ARG A 205 -7.91 13.92 3.28
C ARG A 205 -8.95 15.00 2.98
N THR A 206 -8.94 15.54 1.77
CA THR A 206 -10.00 16.42 1.26
C THR A 206 -11.12 15.60 0.62
N LYS A 207 -12.35 15.87 1.03
CA LYS A 207 -13.58 15.33 0.44
C LYS A 207 -13.90 16.04 -0.88
N SER A 208 -14.91 15.56 -1.60
CA SER A 208 -15.37 16.17 -2.86
C SER A 208 -15.99 17.55 -2.68
N ASP A 209 -16.50 17.88 -1.48
CA ASP A 209 -17.04 19.19 -1.11
C ASP A 209 -15.95 20.19 -0.67
N GLY A 210 -14.67 19.80 -0.72
CA GLY A 210 -13.54 20.61 -0.30
C GLY A 210 -13.23 20.55 1.20
N GLN A 211 -14.09 19.95 2.02
CA GLN A 211 -13.87 19.85 3.46
C GLN A 211 -12.86 18.73 3.80
N MET A 212 -12.18 18.88 4.93
CA MET A 212 -11.32 17.83 5.46
C MET A 212 -12.14 16.66 6.03
N THR A 213 -11.53 15.48 6.08
CA THR A 213 -12.17 14.26 6.63
C THR A 213 -12.52 14.35 8.10
N SER A 214 -11.81 15.17 8.86
CA SER A 214 -11.93 15.30 10.31
C SER A 214 -11.36 16.61 10.79
N GLU A 215 -11.70 16.98 12.02
CA GLU A 215 -11.14 18.17 12.68
C GLU A 215 -9.63 18.05 12.87
N SER A 216 -9.11 16.88 13.26
CA SER A 216 -7.66 16.63 13.31
C SER A 216 -6.99 16.84 11.95
N ALA A 217 -7.64 16.41 10.86
CA ALA A 217 -7.09 16.63 9.53
C ALA A 217 -7.08 18.12 9.14
N ARG A 218 -8.11 18.87 9.55
CA ARG A 218 -8.20 20.33 9.37
C ARG A 218 -7.10 21.06 10.11
N VAL A 219 -6.91 20.78 11.41
CA VAL A 219 -5.85 21.40 12.23
C VAL A 219 -4.45 21.15 11.64
N VAL A 220 -4.20 19.96 11.10
CA VAL A 220 -2.91 19.67 10.45
C VAL A 220 -2.79 20.38 9.10
N ALA A 221 -3.87 20.49 8.31
CA ALA A 221 -3.87 21.25 7.06
C ALA A 221 -3.57 22.74 7.31
N ASP A 222 -4.24 23.36 8.28
CA ASP A 222 -4.00 24.77 8.67
C ASP A 222 -2.52 24.99 9.07
N LYS A 223 -1.92 24.05 9.80
CA LYS A 223 -0.49 24.10 10.15
C LYS A 223 0.43 23.93 8.94
N ILE A 224 0.06 23.09 7.97
CA ILE A 224 0.82 22.92 6.73
C ILE A 224 0.83 24.24 5.96
N GLU A 225 -0.33 24.91 5.83
CA GLU A 225 -0.45 26.20 5.13
C GLU A 225 0.47 27.25 5.77
N GLY A 226 0.43 27.41 7.10
CA GLY A 226 1.32 28.34 7.81
C GLY A 226 2.81 28.01 7.64
N LEU A 227 3.19 26.73 7.61
CA LEU A 227 4.58 26.31 7.38
C LEU A 227 5.03 26.52 5.92
N VAL A 228 4.12 26.37 4.95
CA VAL A 228 4.39 26.69 3.53
C VAL A 228 4.62 28.18 3.35
N GLU A 229 3.83 29.03 4.01
CA GLU A 229 4.02 30.48 4.02
C GLU A 229 5.37 30.87 4.63
N GLN A 230 5.71 30.33 5.79
CA GLN A 230 7.01 30.54 6.44
C GLN A 230 8.18 30.08 5.54
N SER A 231 8.01 28.97 4.83
CA SER A 231 9.02 28.47 3.90
C SER A 231 9.21 29.40 2.71
N THR A 232 8.11 29.95 2.19
CA THR A 232 8.13 30.94 1.10
C THR A 232 8.81 32.25 1.52
N GLN A 233 8.66 32.65 2.79
CA GLN A 233 9.33 33.81 3.39
C GLN A 233 10.78 33.52 3.82
N GLY A 234 11.25 32.28 3.70
CA GLY A 234 12.58 31.86 4.13
C GLY A 234 12.77 31.70 5.64
N SER A 235 11.72 31.86 6.45
CA SER A 235 11.77 31.68 7.91
C SER A 235 11.69 30.22 8.34
N PHE A 236 11.24 29.33 7.45
CA PHE A 236 11.28 27.87 7.64
C PHE A 236 12.12 27.20 6.54
N VAL A 237 13.15 26.45 6.97
CA VAL A 237 13.96 25.61 6.09
C VAL A 237 13.82 24.16 6.54
N SER A 238 13.39 23.28 5.64
CA SER A 238 13.27 21.86 5.93
C SER A 238 14.66 21.24 6.13
N HIS A 239 14.79 20.40 7.15
CA HIS A 239 16.07 19.72 7.43
C HIS A 239 15.87 18.21 7.55
N GLY A 240 16.32 17.46 6.54
CA GLY A 240 16.26 16.01 6.52
C GLY A 240 14.82 15.48 6.65
N ARG A 241 14.48 14.91 7.81
CA ARG A 241 13.15 14.33 8.08
C ARG A 241 12.16 15.33 8.69
N ASP A 242 12.64 16.49 9.12
CA ASP A 242 11.87 17.55 9.75
C ASP A 242 11.40 18.54 8.68
N ASP A 243 10.60 18.02 7.75
CA ASP A 243 9.95 18.83 6.73
C ASP A 243 8.57 19.34 7.19
N ILE A 244 7.92 20.11 6.32
CA ILE A 244 6.60 20.72 6.55
C ILE A 244 5.57 19.71 7.11
N LEU A 245 5.49 18.51 6.53
CA LEU A 245 4.47 17.54 6.95
C LEU A 245 4.81 16.92 8.31
N THR A 246 6.08 16.60 8.57
CA THR A 246 6.51 16.09 9.87
C THR A 246 6.24 17.12 10.96
N MET A 247 6.60 18.38 10.71
CA MET A 247 6.41 19.48 11.66
C MET A 247 4.93 19.77 11.93
N ALA A 248 4.08 19.79 10.88
CA ALA A 248 2.65 20.02 11.05
C ALA A 248 1.96 18.91 11.88
N ILE A 249 2.33 17.65 11.67
CA ILE A 249 1.80 16.53 12.46
C ILE A 249 2.36 16.52 13.89
N GLY A 250 3.59 17.03 14.09
CA GLY A 250 4.25 17.09 15.39
C GLY A 250 4.69 15.73 15.93
N ARG A 251 4.83 14.72 15.06
CA ARG A 251 5.31 13.39 15.43
C ARG A 251 6.27 12.84 14.37
N PRO A 252 7.40 12.21 14.78
CA PRO A 252 8.32 11.57 13.84
C PRO A 252 7.66 10.51 12.95
N GLU A 253 8.23 10.25 11.78
CA GLU A 253 7.79 9.15 10.93
C GLU A 253 7.98 7.80 11.63
N HIS A 254 6.96 6.94 11.55
CA HIS A 254 7.10 5.55 11.97
C HIS A 254 8.08 4.80 11.04
N GLY A 255 8.91 3.93 11.61
CA GLY A 255 9.90 3.17 10.87
C GLY A 255 9.31 2.40 9.68
N GLY A 256 10.01 2.46 8.54
CA GLY A 256 9.69 1.64 7.35
C GLY A 256 8.57 2.17 6.45
N ARG A 257 7.93 3.31 6.76
CA ARG A 257 6.92 3.94 5.90
C ARG A 257 7.03 5.46 5.92
N VAL A 258 6.75 6.08 4.78
CA VAL A 258 6.71 7.55 4.65
C VAL A 258 5.27 8.00 4.44
N ARG A 259 4.78 8.90 5.31
CA ARG A 259 3.46 9.51 5.16
C ARG A 259 3.38 10.37 3.90
N GLY A 260 2.28 10.26 3.16
CA GLY A 260 1.97 11.14 2.03
C GLY A 260 2.48 10.69 0.65
N VAL A 261 3.22 9.57 0.55
CA VAL A 261 3.93 9.21 -0.71
C VAL A 261 3.66 7.78 -1.22
N GLY A 262 2.97 6.95 -0.44
CA GLY A 262 2.65 5.56 -0.79
C GLY A 262 3.62 4.52 -0.22
N GLY A 263 3.25 3.24 -0.30
CA GLY A 263 3.95 2.14 0.40
C GLY A 263 5.23 1.62 -0.26
N SER A 264 5.65 2.19 -1.39
CA SER A 264 6.85 1.79 -2.15
C SER A 264 8.10 2.57 -1.79
N TRP A 265 8.00 3.51 -0.84
CA TRP A 265 9.10 4.35 -0.39
C TRP A 265 9.61 3.89 0.96
N SER A 266 10.89 3.51 1.02
CA SER A 266 11.60 3.40 2.30
C SER A 266 12.01 4.78 2.80
N HIS A 267 12.36 4.88 4.10
CA HIS A 267 12.91 6.11 4.66
C HIS A 267 14.20 6.54 3.97
N GLN A 268 15.06 5.57 3.63
CA GLN A 268 16.34 5.84 2.97
C GLN A 268 16.15 6.30 1.53
N ASP A 269 15.21 5.70 0.79
CA ASP A 269 14.91 6.10 -0.59
C ASP A 269 14.36 7.53 -0.68
N PHE A 270 13.59 7.95 0.34
CA PHE A 270 12.89 9.22 0.32
C PHE A 270 13.68 10.36 0.98
N PHE A 271 14.19 10.15 2.19
CA PHE A 271 14.91 11.18 2.96
C PHE A 271 16.43 11.08 2.83
N GLY A 272 16.95 10.07 2.11
CA GLY A 272 18.37 9.74 2.09
C GLY A 272 18.81 8.91 3.29
N ALA A 273 20.05 8.42 3.21
CA ALA A 273 20.70 7.76 4.34
C ALA A 273 20.88 8.77 5.49
N ARG A 274 20.74 8.31 6.74
CA ARG A 274 21.19 9.14 7.86
C ARG A 274 22.69 9.34 7.72
N SER A 275 23.14 10.59 7.74
CA SER A 275 24.56 10.88 7.94
C SER A 275 24.98 10.15 9.21
N SER A 276 25.92 9.20 9.10
CA SER A 276 26.58 8.64 10.26
C SER A 276 27.36 9.80 10.88
N ARG A 277 26.82 10.40 11.95
CA ARG A 277 27.70 11.12 12.87
C ARG A 277 28.68 10.07 13.36
N SER A 278 29.92 10.14 12.87
CA SER A 278 31.05 9.62 13.63
C SER A 278 30.89 10.21 15.02
N THR A 279 30.72 9.35 16.01
CA THR A 279 31.00 9.70 17.40
C THR A 279 32.45 10.17 17.39
N VAL A 280 32.65 11.49 17.28
CA VAL A 280 33.90 12.10 17.67
C VAL A 280 33.96 11.85 19.16
N ASP A 281 34.88 10.99 19.53
CA ASP A 281 35.15 10.56 20.88
C ASP A 281 35.44 11.82 21.72
N SER A 282 34.47 12.25 22.52
CA SER A 282 34.66 13.32 23.51
C SER A 282 35.48 12.75 24.66
N CYS A 283 36.74 12.42 24.40
CA CYS A 283 37.71 11.96 25.40
C CYS A 283 39.12 12.46 25.06
N SER A 284 39.27 13.76 24.74
CA SER A 284 40.61 14.37 24.58
C SER A 284 40.65 15.89 24.83
N GLN A 285 39.72 16.47 25.59
CA GLN A 285 39.81 17.88 26.00
C GLN A 285 39.92 18.12 27.52
N GLU A 286 39.91 17.09 28.37
CA GLU A 286 40.06 17.24 29.83
C GLU A 286 41.47 16.92 30.39
N VAL A 287 42.46 16.59 29.55
CA VAL A 287 43.82 16.22 30.03
C VAL A 287 44.87 17.33 29.80
N MET A 288 44.57 18.39 29.05
CA MET A 288 45.51 19.53 28.82
C MET A 288 45.20 20.81 29.63
N GLN A 289 44.41 20.72 30.70
CA GLN A 289 44.14 21.85 31.61
C GLN A 289 44.52 21.58 33.08
N ARG A 290 45.45 20.64 33.33
CA ARG A 290 45.96 20.36 34.69
C ARG A 290 47.49 20.41 34.80
N LEU A 291 48.17 21.16 33.94
CA LEU A 291 49.62 21.35 34.02
C LEU A 291 50.08 22.80 33.76
N GLU A 292 49.27 23.77 34.19
CA GLU A 292 49.72 25.16 34.44
C GLU A 292 49.20 25.65 35.79
#